data_AF-A0A929ZMA1-F1
#
_entry.id   AF-A0A929ZMA1-F1
#
_cell.length_a   1.000
_cell.length_b   1.000
_cell.length_c   1.000
_cell.angle_alpha   90.00
_cell.angle_beta   90.00
_cell.angle_gamma   90.00
#
_symmetry.space_group_name_H-M   'P 1'
#
loop_
_entity.id
_entity.type
_entity.pdbx_description
1 polymer ?
#
loop_
_entity_poly.entity_id
_entity_poly.type
_entity_poly.pdbx_seq_one_letter_code
_entity_poly.pdbx_strand_id
1 'polypeptide(L)'
;MNKEIIDNALSYYGINDDWYRNQCYACMKTIKTDNSLMQKFEELLDVLYVDKTQKTNRLWSIESTEELFHQPVHPFVTSVALLCGCQLHQKNMEKHQFDEVQQSIHKTRMKEVLTKDIVQRKLKSIRISQMIWGTYFINVRLVEVGRLQYEYVDMHTIRIHIPSDEKLEVLKVIDSITSSKNVIKQYFKVEKPQYVCDSWLLSPEIHQLVSKDSNIFQFYELFDVSKGYDCIRDIFDFVYRTKECDYRELAEETSLQRVIKEYLLDGSCIHLGCGILK
;
A
#
# COMPACT_ATOMS: atom_id res chain seq x y z
N MET A 1 -21.14 -11.29 -7.49
CA MET A 1 -20.37 -11.93 -6.40
C MET A 1 -21.01 -13.27 -5.99
N ASN A 2 -20.26 -14.37 -5.90
CA ASN A 2 -20.72 -15.69 -5.42
C ASN A 2 -19.56 -16.45 -4.73
N LYS A 3 -19.81 -17.65 -4.17
CA LYS A 3 -18.77 -18.44 -3.49
C LYS A 3 -17.62 -18.82 -4.42
N GLU A 4 -17.95 -19.24 -5.64
CA GLU A 4 -16.97 -19.62 -6.66
C GLU A 4 -15.97 -18.50 -6.97
N ILE A 5 -16.44 -17.25 -7.10
CA ILE A 5 -15.57 -16.08 -7.28
C ILE A 5 -14.59 -15.92 -6.10
N ILE A 6 -15.09 -16.06 -4.87
CA ILE A 6 -14.26 -15.97 -3.66
C ILE A 6 -13.24 -17.10 -3.63
N ASP A 7 -13.66 -18.34 -3.90
CA ASP A 7 -12.79 -19.52 -3.84
C ASP A 7 -11.69 -19.46 -4.90
N ASN A 8 -12.04 -19.09 -6.12
CA ASN A 8 -11.08 -18.92 -7.21
C ASN A 8 -10.08 -17.81 -6.88
N ALA A 9 -10.52 -16.68 -6.31
CA ALA A 9 -9.64 -15.58 -5.92
C ALA A 9 -8.69 -15.98 -4.78
N LEU A 10 -9.20 -16.63 -3.73
CA LEU A 10 -8.39 -17.12 -2.61
C LEU A 10 -7.35 -18.15 -3.08
N SER A 11 -7.76 -19.09 -3.93
CA SER A 11 -6.85 -20.06 -4.52
C SER A 11 -5.78 -19.38 -5.38
N TYR A 12 -6.17 -18.40 -6.20
CA TYR A 12 -5.26 -17.68 -7.09
C TYR A 12 -4.18 -16.90 -6.33
N TYR A 13 -4.53 -16.30 -5.19
CA TYR A 13 -3.59 -15.61 -4.30
C TYR A 13 -2.94 -16.53 -3.26
N GLY A 14 -3.20 -17.84 -3.29
CA GLY A 14 -2.59 -18.80 -2.38
C GLY A 14 -2.96 -18.59 -0.91
N ILE A 15 -4.22 -18.20 -0.64
CA ILE A 15 -4.79 -18.04 0.70
C ILE A 15 -5.62 -19.29 1.03
N ASN A 16 -5.01 -20.20 1.80
CA ASN A 16 -5.59 -21.48 2.20
C ASN A 16 -5.92 -21.47 3.70
N ASP A 17 -6.87 -20.61 4.08
CA ASP A 17 -7.32 -20.46 5.48
C ASP A 17 -8.85 -20.55 5.53
N ASP A 18 -9.37 -21.58 6.20
CA ASP A 18 -10.81 -21.83 6.27
C ASP A 18 -11.55 -20.79 7.12
N TRP A 19 -10.90 -20.25 8.15
CA TRP A 19 -11.49 -19.18 8.93
C TRP A 19 -11.68 -17.93 8.06
N TYR A 20 -10.65 -17.51 7.33
CA TYR A 20 -10.68 -16.38 6.41
C TYR A 20 -11.76 -16.58 5.33
N ARG A 21 -11.79 -17.76 4.71
CA ARG A 21 -12.81 -18.12 3.70
C ARG A 21 -14.22 -17.99 4.27
N ASN A 22 -14.45 -18.51 5.47
CA ASN A 22 -15.75 -18.42 6.14
C ASN A 22 -16.14 -16.98 6.48
N GLN A 23 -15.18 -16.12 6.86
CA GLN A 23 -15.43 -14.68 7.05
C GLN A 23 -15.84 -13.99 5.74
N CYS A 24 -15.18 -14.32 4.61
CA CYS A 24 -15.57 -13.82 3.29
C CYS A 24 -16.99 -14.27 2.91
N TYR A 25 -17.35 -15.52 3.17
CA TYR A 25 -18.71 -16.02 2.90
C TYR A 25 -19.77 -15.35 3.76
N ALA A 26 -19.51 -15.13 5.06
CA ALA A 26 -20.43 -14.44 5.96
C ALA A 26 -20.65 -12.99 5.50
N CYS A 27 -19.58 -12.30 5.13
CA CYS A 27 -19.62 -10.96 4.54
C CYS A 27 -20.45 -10.94 3.25
N MET A 28 -20.18 -11.85 2.31
CA MET A 28 -20.91 -11.97 1.06
C MET A 28 -22.41 -12.19 1.30
N LYS A 29 -22.77 -13.07 2.23
CA LYS A 29 -24.17 -13.32 2.58
C LYS A 29 -24.84 -12.04 3.09
N THR A 30 -24.17 -11.32 3.98
CA THR A 30 -24.66 -10.05 4.56
C THR A 30 -24.93 -9.02 3.46
N ILE A 31 -23.98 -8.82 2.54
CA ILE A 31 -24.12 -7.90 1.41
C ILE A 31 -25.31 -8.29 0.53
N LYS A 32 -25.48 -9.59 0.24
CA LYS A 32 -26.57 -10.07 -0.63
C LYS A 32 -27.96 -9.97 -0.04
N THR A 33 -28.08 -10.00 1.29
CA THR A 33 -29.39 -9.97 1.97
C THR A 33 -29.91 -8.57 2.24
N ASP A 34 -29.07 -7.55 2.05
CA ASP A 34 -29.41 -6.14 2.22
C ASP A 34 -29.26 -5.42 0.89
N ASN A 35 -30.38 -5.04 0.27
CA ASN A 35 -30.39 -4.39 -1.04
C ASN A 35 -29.65 -3.03 -1.03
N SER A 36 -29.72 -2.28 0.08
CA SER A 36 -29.03 -0.99 0.19
C SER A 36 -27.52 -1.20 0.30
N LEU A 37 -27.09 -2.18 1.10
CA LEU A 37 -25.69 -2.56 1.20
C LEU A 37 -25.14 -3.09 -0.13
N MET A 38 -25.91 -3.94 -0.83
CA MET A 38 -25.54 -4.47 -2.14
C MET A 38 -25.29 -3.34 -3.13
N GLN A 39 -26.21 -2.36 -3.22
CA GLN A 39 -26.05 -1.22 -4.11
C GLN A 39 -24.78 -0.41 -3.79
N LYS A 40 -24.55 -0.05 -2.53
CA LYS A 40 -23.33 0.67 -2.11
C LYS A 40 -22.06 -0.13 -2.37
N PHE A 41 -22.12 -1.46 -2.23
CA PHE A 41 -21.00 -2.34 -2.54
C PHE A 41 -20.69 -2.36 -4.04
N GLU A 42 -21.71 -2.40 -4.89
CA GLU A 42 -21.55 -2.28 -6.35
C GLU A 42 -20.97 -0.91 -6.74
N GLU A 43 -21.47 0.18 -6.15
CA GLU A 43 -20.90 1.53 -6.33
C GLU A 43 -19.42 1.59 -5.92
N LEU A 44 -19.04 0.93 -4.83
CA LEU A 44 -17.64 0.79 -4.43
C LEU A 44 -16.85 0.03 -5.50
N LEU A 45 -17.32 -1.13 -5.98
CA LEU A 45 -16.63 -1.89 -7.03
C LEU A 45 -16.45 -1.06 -8.31
N ASP A 46 -17.46 -0.27 -8.68
CA ASP A 46 -17.38 0.65 -9.82
C ASP A 46 -16.29 1.71 -9.60
N VAL A 47 -16.20 2.30 -8.41
CA VAL A 47 -15.11 3.23 -8.06
C VAL A 47 -13.74 2.56 -8.13
N LEU A 48 -13.60 1.31 -7.67
CA LEU A 48 -12.31 0.62 -7.62
C LEU A 48 -11.82 0.13 -9.01
N TYR A 49 -12.75 -0.25 -9.90
CA TYR A 49 -12.41 -1.03 -11.10
C TYR A 49 -12.93 -0.47 -12.43
N VAL A 50 -13.88 0.47 -12.40
CA VAL A 50 -14.49 1.04 -13.62
C VAL A 50 -14.17 2.52 -13.75
N ASP A 51 -14.21 3.27 -12.66
CA ASP A 51 -14.01 4.71 -12.64
C ASP A 51 -12.57 5.09 -13.03
N LYS A 52 -12.45 5.88 -14.10
CA LYS A 52 -11.17 6.42 -14.58
C LYS A 52 -10.91 7.86 -14.13
N THR A 53 -11.78 8.42 -13.29
CA THR A 53 -11.72 9.82 -12.84
C THR A 53 -10.96 9.99 -11.53
N GLN A 54 -10.25 8.95 -11.10
CA GLN A 54 -9.46 8.92 -9.86
C GLN A 54 -10.30 9.14 -8.58
N LYS A 55 -11.57 8.75 -8.58
CA LYS A 55 -12.42 8.81 -7.36
C LYS A 55 -11.86 7.96 -6.21
N THR A 56 -11.06 6.94 -6.52
CA THR A 56 -10.29 6.18 -5.53
C THR A 56 -9.45 7.07 -4.62
N ASN A 57 -9.00 8.25 -5.09
CA ASN A 57 -8.24 9.19 -4.26
C ASN A 57 -9.05 9.72 -3.07
N ARG A 58 -10.38 9.82 -3.21
CA ARG A 58 -11.27 10.27 -2.12
C ARG A 58 -11.42 9.23 -1.02
N LEU A 59 -11.12 7.96 -1.30
CA LEU A 59 -11.22 6.89 -0.32
C LEU A 59 -10.08 6.94 0.71
N TRP A 60 -8.96 7.61 0.40
CA TRP A 60 -7.83 7.74 1.33
C TRP A 60 -8.15 8.55 2.59
N SER A 61 -9.15 9.44 2.53
CA SER A 61 -9.56 10.24 3.69
C SER A 61 -10.60 9.56 4.58
N ILE A 62 -11.11 8.37 4.19
CA ILE A 62 -12.16 7.67 4.93
C ILE A 62 -11.51 6.80 6.01
N GLU A 63 -11.90 7.01 7.26
CA GLU A 63 -11.22 6.39 8.41
C GLU A 63 -11.83 5.03 8.80
N SER A 64 -13.08 4.75 8.41
CA SER A 64 -13.77 3.48 8.75
C SER A 64 -14.68 2.95 7.65
N THR A 65 -14.94 1.64 7.69
CA THR A 65 -15.89 0.99 6.76
C THR A 65 -17.32 1.45 6.98
N GLU A 66 -17.67 1.81 8.21
CA GLU A 66 -18.98 2.34 8.59
C GLU A 66 -19.21 3.73 8.00
N GLU A 67 -18.16 4.55 7.94
CA GLU A 67 -18.17 5.83 7.22
C GLU A 67 -18.34 5.60 5.72
N LEU A 68 -17.58 4.67 5.13
CA LEU A 68 -17.64 4.34 3.69
C LEU A 68 -19.03 3.88 3.25
N PHE A 69 -19.69 3.05 4.04
CA PHE A 69 -20.99 2.46 3.71
C PHE A 69 -22.17 3.20 4.36
N HIS A 70 -21.92 4.22 5.17
CA HIS A 70 -22.92 4.94 5.98
C HIS A 70 -23.82 4.01 6.81
N GLN A 71 -23.31 2.85 7.23
CA GLN A 71 -23.98 1.87 8.07
C GLN A 71 -22.99 0.82 8.60
N PRO A 72 -23.31 0.10 9.69
CA PRO A 72 -22.52 -1.04 10.14
C PRO A 72 -22.40 -2.10 9.04
N VAL A 73 -21.18 -2.58 8.80
CA VAL A 73 -20.90 -3.60 7.78
C VAL A 73 -20.02 -4.70 8.34
N HIS A 74 -20.02 -5.85 7.68
CA HIS A 74 -19.14 -6.94 8.07
C HIS A 74 -17.67 -6.54 7.88
N PRO A 75 -16.76 -6.81 8.84
CA PRO A 75 -15.37 -6.35 8.78
C PRO A 75 -14.60 -6.72 7.50
N PHE A 76 -14.96 -7.84 6.87
CA PHE A 76 -14.33 -8.35 5.65
C PHE A 76 -14.81 -7.70 4.34
N VAL A 77 -15.61 -6.63 4.40
CA VAL A 77 -16.15 -5.98 3.18
C VAL A 77 -15.03 -5.49 2.24
N THR A 78 -13.93 -4.99 2.79
CA THR A 78 -12.75 -4.53 2.04
C THR A 78 -12.00 -5.69 1.39
N SER A 79 -11.79 -6.80 2.11
CA SER A 79 -11.22 -8.04 1.55
C SER A 79 -12.08 -8.58 0.41
N VAL A 80 -13.40 -8.64 0.60
CA VAL A 80 -14.33 -9.15 -0.41
C VAL A 80 -14.37 -8.26 -1.64
N ALA A 81 -14.26 -6.93 -1.48
CA ALA A 81 -14.13 -5.99 -2.59
C ALA A 81 -12.87 -6.25 -3.43
N LEU A 82 -11.73 -6.55 -2.80
CA LEU A 82 -10.50 -6.94 -3.50
C LEU A 82 -10.62 -8.29 -4.22
N LEU A 83 -11.17 -9.31 -3.55
CA LEU A 83 -11.33 -10.64 -4.15
C LEU A 83 -12.22 -10.60 -5.40
N CYS A 84 -13.22 -9.72 -5.44
CA CYS A 84 -14.04 -9.50 -6.63
C CYS A 84 -13.25 -8.98 -7.84
N GLY A 85 -12.12 -8.30 -7.62
CA GLY A 85 -11.23 -7.80 -8.66
C GLY A 85 -10.23 -8.83 -9.22
N CYS A 86 -10.21 -10.06 -8.70
CA CYS A 86 -9.20 -11.06 -9.08
C CYS A 86 -9.20 -11.39 -10.58
N GLN A 87 -10.37 -11.57 -11.19
CA GLN A 87 -10.47 -11.85 -12.62
C GLN A 87 -9.99 -10.66 -13.48
N LEU A 88 -10.26 -9.44 -13.03
CA LEU A 88 -9.75 -8.23 -13.68
C LEU A 88 -8.22 -8.16 -13.58
N HIS A 89 -7.65 -8.50 -12.42
CA HIS A 89 -6.21 -8.54 -12.22
C HIS A 89 -5.52 -9.47 -13.24
N GLN A 90 -6.05 -10.69 -13.43
CA GLN A 90 -5.55 -11.64 -14.42
C GLN A 90 -5.57 -11.03 -15.83
N LYS A 91 -6.72 -10.50 -16.26
CA LYS A 91 -6.87 -9.84 -17.56
C LYS A 91 -5.92 -8.66 -17.75
N ASN A 92 -5.72 -7.86 -16.70
CA ASN A 92 -4.84 -6.69 -16.77
C ASN A 92 -3.38 -7.10 -16.90
N MET A 93 -2.92 -8.13 -16.18
CA MET A 93 -1.56 -8.65 -16.32
C MET A 93 -1.33 -9.24 -17.72
N GLU A 94 -2.29 -10.01 -18.24
CA GLU A 94 -2.24 -10.53 -19.62
C GLU A 94 -2.16 -9.41 -20.65
N LYS A 95 -3.02 -8.37 -20.51
CA LYS A 95 -3.04 -7.22 -21.41
C LYS A 95 -1.72 -6.45 -21.42
N HIS A 96 -1.06 -6.31 -20.26
CA HIS A 96 0.26 -5.67 -20.16
C HIS A 96 1.42 -6.63 -20.44
N GLN A 97 1.13 -7.89 -20.76
CA GLN A 97 2.12 -8.93 -21.07
C GLN A 97 3.15 -9.12 -19.95
N PHE A 98 2.71 -9.04 -18.70
CA PHE A 98 3.58 -9.29 -17.54
C PHE A 98 4.20 -10.68 -17.63
N ASP A 99 5.51 -10.77 -17.48
CA ASP A 99 6.22 -12.04 -17.40
C ASP A 99 5.85 -12.82 -16.13
N GLU A 100 6.26 -14.09 -16.07
CA GLU A 100 5.95 -14.96 -14.92
C GLU A 100 6.48 -14.41 -13.60
N VAL A 101 7.59 -13.67 -13.63
CA VAL A 101 8.21 -13.08 -12.44
C VAL A 101 7.31 -11.96 -11.88
N GLN A 102 6.90 -11.01 -12.71
CA GLN A 102 5.99 -9.93 -12.29
C GLN A 102 4.62 -10.47 -11.89
N GLN A 103 4.10 -11.48 -12.59
CA GLN A 103 2.85 -12.14 -12.17
C GLN A 103 2.98 -12.79 -10.79
N SER A 104 4.10 -13.46 -10.51
CA SER A 104 4.35 -14.10 -9.21
C SER A 104 4.48 -13.06 -8.08
N ILE A 105 5.18 -11.96 -8.34
CA ILE A 105 5.29 -10.81 -7.42
C ILE A 105 3.89 -10.28 -7.11
N HIS A 106 3.08 -9.98 -8.14
CA HIS A 106 1.73 -9.44 -7.97
C HIS A 106 0.82 -10.35 -7.15
N LYS A 107 0.87 -11.67 -7.38
CA LYS A 107 0.14 -12.65 -6.56
C LYS A 107 0.59 -12.63 -5.10
N THR A 108 1.91 -12.57 -4.89
CA THR A 108 2.50 -12.50 -3.54
C THR A 108 2.07 -11.21 -2.84
N ARG A 109 2.17 -10.05 -3.49
CA ARG A 109 1.75 -8.76 -2.91
C ARG A 109 0.26 -8.70 -2.65
N MET A 110 -0.57 -9.29 -3.50
CA MET A 110 -2.02 -9.39 -3.23
C MET A 110 -2.32 -10.27 -2.02
N LYS A 111 -1.61 -11.40 -1.85
CA LYS A 111 -1.71 -12.21 -0.63
C LYS A 111 -1.35 -11.40 0.60
N GLU A 112 -0.27 -10.63 0.54
CA GLU A 112 0.16 -9.77 1.64
C GLU A 112 -0.86 -8.68 1.96
N VAL A 113 -1.38 -7.97 0.95
CA VAL A 113 -2.44 -6.96 1.11
C VAL A 113 -3.65 -7.56 1.82
N LEU A 114 -4.05 -8.78 1.45
CA LEU A 114 -5.22 -9.45 2.00
C LEU A 114 -5.03 -10.01 3.42
N THR A 115 -3.78 -10.10 3.92
CA THR A 115 -3.48 -10.86 5.14
C THR A 115 -2.61 -10.13 6.18
N LYS A 116 -1.70 -9.22 5.79
CA LYS A 116 -0.72 -8.61 6.71
C LYS A 116 -1.37 -7.81 7.83
N ASP A 117 -2.41 -7.02 7.55
CA ASP A 117 -3.13 -6.27 8.58
C ASP A 117 -3.74 -7.21 9.66
N ILE A 118 -4.19 -8.40 9.27
CA ILE A 118 -4.75 -9.39 10.21
C ILE A 118 -3.62 -10.09 10.98
N VAL A 119 -2.62 -10.61 10.26
CA VAL A 119 -1.59 -11.47 10.85
C VAL A 119 -0.59 -10.66 11.68
N GLN A 120 -0.14 -9.52 11.18
CA GLN A 120 0.90 -8.70 11.78
C GLN A 120 0.34 -7.64 12.72
N ARG A 121 -0.75 -6.95 12.33
CA ARG A 121 -1.36 -5.88 13.15
C ARG A 121 -2.51 -6.36 14.03
N LYS A 122 -2.89 -7.64 13.95
CA LYS A 122 -3.99 -8.24 14.73
C LYS A 122 -5.34 -7.54 14.53
N LEU A 123 -5.53 -6.91 13.37
CA LEU A 123 -6.80 -6.30 13.00
C LEU A 123 -7.82 -7.39 12.62
N LYS A 124 -9.11 -7.07 12.74
CA LYS A 124 -10.19 -7.98 12.34
C LYS A 124 -10.20 -8.27 10.84
N SER A 125 -9.81 -7.28 10.03
CA SER A 125 -9.70 -7.37 8.57
C SER A 125 -8.74 -6.29 8.05
N ILE A 126 -8.63 -6.17 6.72
CA ILE A 126 -7.76 -5.19 6.07
C ILE A 126 -8.38 -3.79 6.11
N ARG A 127 -7.54 -2.77 6.34
CA ARG A 127 -7.95 -1.35 6.33
C ARG A 127 -8.35 -0.90 4.91
N ILE A 128 -9.08 0.22 4.83
CA ILE A 128 -9.41 0.87 3.55
C ILE A 128 -8.14 1.22 2.76
N SER A 129 -7.09 1.70 3.43
CA SER A 129 -5.79 1.97 2.78
C SER A 129 -5.18 0.74 2.13
N GLN A 130 -5.28 -0.44 2.75
CA GLN A 130 -4.83 -1.70 2.14
C GLN A 130 -5.73 -2.13 0.98
N MET A 131 -7.04 -1.91 1.07
CA MET A 131 -7.95 -2.12 -0.06
C MET A 131 -7.55 -1.25 -1.26
N ILE A 132 -7.33 0.06 -1.05
CA ILE A 132 -6.91 0.96 -2.14
C ILE A 132 -5.56 0.51 -2.70
N TRP A 133 -4.60 0.17 -1.86
CA TRP A 133 -3.30 -0.35 -2.30
C TRP A 133 -3.43 -1.62 -3.15
N GLY A 134 -4.30 -2.56 -2.76
CA GLY A 134 -4.61 -3.75 -3.57
C GLY A 134 -5.15 -3.42 -4.96
N THR A 135 -5.92 -2.34 -5.11
CA THR A 135 -6.39 -1.92 -6.44
C THR A 135 -5.26 -1.46 -7.36
N TYR A 136 -4.12 -0.99 -6.83
CA TYR A 136 -3.00 -0.57 -7.65
C TYR A 136 -2.35 -1.79 -8.34
N PHE A 137 -2.25 -2.92 -7.64
CA PHE A 137 -1.82 -4.19 -8.23
C PHE A 137 -2.86 -4.72 -9.22
N ILE A 138 -4.15 -4.75 -8.85
CA ILE A 138 -5.22 -5.26 -9.72
C ILE A 138 -5.29 -4.50 -11.04
N ASN A 139 -5.13 -3.18 -10.98
CA ASN A 139 -5.12 -2.31 -12.16
C ASN A 139 -3.75 -2.26 -12.88
N VAL A 140 -2.77 -3.02 -12.41
CA VAL A 140 -1.41 -3.09 -12.99
C VAL A 140 -0.81 -1.68 -13.10
N ARG A 141 -1.02 -0.87 -12.07
CA ARG A 141 -0.37 0.45 -11.93
C ARG A 141 1.04 0.32 -11.37
N LEU A 142 1.39 -0.83 -10.81
CA LEU A 142 2.67 -1.09 -10.16
C LEU A 142 3.47 -2.13 -10.94
N VAL A 143 4.79 -1.97 -10.91
CA VAL A 143 5.76 -3.05 -11.09
C VAL A 143 6.70 -3.07 -9.90
N GLU A 144 7.24 -4.23 -9.55
CA GLU A 144 8.25 -4.33 -8.49
C GLU A 144 9.57 -4.79 -9.08
N VAL A 145 10.63 -4.05 -8.80
CA VAL A 145 11.96 -4.32 -9.35
C VAL A 145 12.94 -4.29 -8.21
N GLY A 146 13.48 -5.44 -7.80
CA GLY A 146 14.38 -5.52 -6.65
C GLY A 146 13.73 -4.97 -5.39
N ARG A 147 14.34 -3.97 -4.75
CA ARG A 147 13.90 -3.44 -3.44
C ARG A 147 12.67 -2.53 -3.50
N LEU A 148 12.32 -1.94 -4.64
CA LEU A 148 11.31 -0.90 -4.73
C LEU A 148 10.15 -1.28 -5.68
N GLN A 149 9.03 -0.59 -5.48
CA GLN A 149 7.86 -0.64 -6.35
C GLN A 149 7.72 0.68 -7.11
N TYR A 150 7.26 0.60 -8.36
CA TYR A 150 7.18 1.73 -9.28
C TYR A 150 5.77 1.85 -9.81
N GLU A 151 5.11 2.95 -9.45
CA GLU A 151 3.76 3.28 -9.87
C GLU A 151 3.79 4.12 -11.15
N TYR A 152 3.07 3.68 -12.16
CA TYR A 152 2.71 4.50 -13.30
C TYR A 152 1.73 5.60 -12.87
N VAL A 153 2.17 6.85 -12.94
CA VAL A 153 1.34 8.04 -12.74
C VAL A 153 0.91 8.59 -14.09
N ASP A 154 1.89 8.90 -14.94
CA ASP A 154 1.70 9.38 -16.32
C ASP A 154 2.97 9.19 -17.15
N MET A 155 3.02 9.77 -18.37
CA MET A 155 4.16 9.64 -19.29
C MET A 155 5.45 10.34 -18.83
N HIS A 156 5.36 11.21 -17.82
CA HIS A 156 6.47 11.99 -17.29
C HIS A 156 6.84 11.61 -15.87
N THR A 157 5.99 10.87 -15.15
CA THR A 157 6.15 10.64 -13.72
C THR A 157 5.99 9.17 -13.36
N ILE A 158 6.97 8.65 -12.62
CA ILE A 158 6.91 7.36 -11.94
C ILE A 158 7.06 7.59 -10.44
N ARG A 159 6.11 7.09 -9.65
CA ARG A 159 6.20 7.20 -8.19
C ARG A 159 6.83 5.95 -7.60
N ILE A 160 7.87 6.13 -6.80
CA ILE A 160 8.56 5.08 -6.06
C ILE A 160 7.82 4.82 -4.75
N HIS A 161 7.56 3.55 -4.48
CA HIS A 161 7.00 3.04 -3.24
C HIS A 161 7.96 2.04 -2.58
N ILE A 162 7.92 1.98 -1.25
CA ILE A 162 8.89 1.23 -0.44
C ILE A 162 8.17 0.11 0.33
N PRO A 163 8.27 -1.16 -0.12
CA PRO A 163 7.80 -2.30 0.66
C PRO A 163 8.45 -2.36 2.05
N SER A 164 7.72 -2.84 3.06
CA SER A 164 8.16 -2.87 4.48
C SER A 164 8.89 -4.15 4.92
N ASP A 165 9.22 -5.02 3.97
CA ASP A 165 9.70 -6.38 4.17
C ASP A 165 11.21 -6.50 4.44
N GLU A 166 12.04 -5.70 3.77
CA GLU A 166 13.49 -5.79 3.90
C GLU A 166 14.17 -4.47 4.30
N LYS A 167 15.45 -4.53 4.66
CA LYS A 167 16.26 -3.32 4.88
C LYS A 167 16.44 -2.54 3.58
N LEU A 168 16.53 -1.22 3.67
CA LEU A 168 16.86 -0.32 2.55
C LEU A 168 18.37 -0.26 2.29
N GLU A 169 18.99 -1.40 2.05
CA GLU A 169 20.43 -1.43 1.71
C GLU A 169 20.66 -0.61 0.43
N VAL A 170 21.55 0.38 0.49
CA VAL A 170 21.72 1.38 -0.58
C VAL A 170 22.03 0.75 -1.94
N LEU A 171 22.82 -0.34 -1.96
CA LEU A 171 23.14 -1.07 -3.19
C LEU A 171 21.90 -1.70 -3.81
N LYS A 172 21.06 -2.38 -3.02
CA LYS A 172 19.79 -2.96 -3.51
C LYS A 172 18.82 -1.90 -4.02
N VAL A 173 18.83 -0.71 -3.41
CA VAL A 173 18.02 0.44 -3.84
C VAL A 173 18.54 0.99 -5.17
N ILE A 174 19.84 1.22 -5.30
CA ILE A 174 20.45 1.73 -6.55
C ILE A 174 20.25 0.73 -7.70
N ASP A 175 20.42 -0.57 -7.43
CA ASP A 175 20.20 -1.63 -8.40
C ASP A 175 18.73 -1.66 -8.84
N SER A 176 17.80 -1.57 -7.89
CA SER A 176 16.36 -1.45 -8.17
C SER A 176 16.06 -0.28 -9.10
N ILE A 177 16.54 0.92 -8.77
CA ILE A 177 16.32 2.14 -9.56
C ILE A 177 16.91 1.99 -10.96
N THR A 178 18.12 1.46 -11.06
CA THR A 178 18.81 1.28 -12.34
C THR A 178 18.09 0.27 -13.23
N SER A 179 17.70 -0.88 -12.67
CA SER A 179 16.96 -1.93 -13.40
C SER A 179 15.54 -1.51 -13.77
N SER A 180 14.92 -0.62 -12.99
CA SER A 180 13.53 -0.18 -13.22
C SER A 180 13.33 0.46 -14.59
N LYS A 181 14.34 1.14 -15.13
CA LYS A 181 14.26 1.84 -16.43
C LYS A 181 13.80 0.93 -17.57
N ASN A 182 14.36 -0.28 -17.63
CA ASN A 182 14.00 -1.25 -18.67
C ASN A 182 12.60 -1.81 -18.45
N VAL A 183 12.25 -2.13 -17.19
CA VAL A 183 10.95 -2.69 -16.80
C VAL A 183 9.83 -1.69 -17.06
N ILE A 184 10.02 -0.43 -16.68
CA ILE A 184 9.07 0.67 -16.90
C ILE A 184 8.88 0.92 -18.40
N LYS A 185 9.96 0.95 -19.19
CA LYS A 185 9.87 1.05 -20.65
C LYS A 185 9.11 -0.13 -21.25
N GLN A 186 9.37 -1.35 -20.75
CA GLN A 186 8.72 -2.56 -21.24
C GLN A 186 7.21 -2.54 -20.96
N TYR A 187 6.80 -2.30 -19.72
CA TYR A 187 5.41 -2.48 -19.30
C TYR A 187 4.55 -1.22 -19.43
N PHE A 188 5.10 -0.05 -19.13
CA PHE A 188 4.37 1.23 -19.15
C PHE A 188 4.68 2.09 -20.36
N LYS A 189 5.65 1.69 -21.20
CA LYS A 189 6.07 2.43 -22.41
C LYS A 189 6.57 3.85 -22.10
N VAL A 190 7.14 4.04 -20.92
CA VAL A 190 7.72 5.30 -20.45
C VAL A 190 9.25 5.21 -20.51
N GLU A 191 9.92 6.14 -21.19
CA GLU A 191 11.37 6.05 -21.40
C GLU A 191 12.22 6.97 -20.51
N LYS A 192 11.71 8.15 -20.17
CA LYS A 192 12.44 9.17 -19.39
C LYS A 192 11.53 9.84 -18.37
N PRO A 193 10.98 9.08 -17.40
CA PRO A 193 10.18 9.68 -16.35
C PRO A 193 11.09 10.40 -15.34
N GLN A 194 10.53 11.40 -14.69
CA GLN A 194 10.98 11.82 -13.38
C GLN A 194 10.50 10.79 -12.34
N TYR A 195 11.43 10.34 -11.50
CA TYR A 195 11.10 9.49 -10.36
C TYR A 195 10.82 10.37 -9.16
N VAL A 196 9.66 10.17 -8.55
CA VAL A 196 9.24 10.90 -7.34
C VAL A 196 8.98 9.91 -6.21
N CYS A 197 9.24 10.31 -4.98
CA CYS A 197 8.94 9.52 -3.80
C CYS A 197 8.46 10.45 -2.69
N ASP A 198 7.29 10.17 -2.13
CA ASP A 198 6.76 10.89 -0.98
C ASP A 198 6.76 9.92 0.21
N SER A 199 7.54 10.20 1.25
CA SER A 199 7.71 9.26 2.37
C SER A 199 8.18 9.92 3.66
N TRP A 200 7.77 9.37 4.81
CA TRP A 200 8.35 9.69 6.11
C TRP A 200 9.85 9.34 6.17
N LEU A 201 10.31 8.38 5.37
CA LEU A 201 11.72 8.03 5.21
C LEU A 201 12.53 9.14 4.53
N LEU A 202 11.86 10.06 3.83
CA LEU A 202 12.45 11.25 3.25
C LEU A 202 12.22 12.50 4.12
N SER A 203 11.75 12.35 5.36
CA SER A 203 11.58 13.49 6.26
C SER A 203 12.92 14.20 6.50
N PRO A 204 13.00 15.54 6.27
CA PRO A 204 14.19 16.32 6.60
C PRO A 204 14.54 16.26 8.09
N GLU A 205 13.54 16.13 8.97
CA GLU A 205 13.74 15.97 10.40
C GLU A 205 14.36 14.59 10.72
N ILE A 206 13.80 13.50 10.18
CA ILE A 206 14.36 12.15 10.38
C ILE A 206 15.81 12.08 9.89
N HIS A 207 16.11 12.70 8.74
CA HIS A 207 17.46 12.76 8.19
C HIS A 207 18.48 13.40 9.15
N GLN A 208 18.07 14.40 9.93
CA GLN A 208 18.92 15.04 10.95
C GLN A 208 19.13 14.15 12.19
N LEU A 209 18.17 13.28 12.50
CA LEU A 209 18.19 12.44 13.70
C LEU A 209 18.97 11.14 13.53
N VAL A 210 19.03 10.60 12.30
CA VAL A 210 19.67 9.30 12.04
C VAL A 210 21.16 9.44 11.73
N SER A 211 21.94 8.38 12.04
CA SER A 211 23.36 8.32 11.66
C SER A 211 23.53 8.29 10.14
N LYS A 212 24.63 8.89 9.65
CA LYS A 212 25.07 8.86 8.25
C LYS A 212 25.26 7.44 7.70
N ASP A 213 25.62 6.50 8.56
CA ASP A 213 25.80 5.10 8.20
C ASP A 213 24.47 4.33 8.11
N SER A 214 23.35 4.95 8.46
CA SER A 214 22.04 4.31 8.39
C SER A 214 21.52 4.25 6.96
N ASN A 215 20.80 3.17 6.65
CA ASN A 215 20.12 3.00 5.38
C ASN A 215 19.10 4.12 5.07
N ILE A 216 18.45 4.69 6.10
CA ILE A 216 17.49 5.79 5.93
C ILE A 216 18.21 7.05 5.47
N PHE A 217 19.34 7.38 6.11
CA PHE A 217 20.18 8.50 5.69
C PHE A 217 20.63 8.35 4.24
N GLN A 218 21.19 7.19 3.89
CA GLN A 218 21.67 6.93 2.54
C GLN A 218 20.55 6.94 1.49
N PHE A 219 19.36 6.47 1.86
CA PHE A 219 18.18 6.56 0.98
C PHE A 219 17.77 8.01 0.71
N TYR A 220 17.72 8.85 1.75
CA TYR A 220 17.42 10.28 1.64
C TYR A 220 18.37 10.98 0.66
N GLU A 221 19.66 10.68 0.73
CA GLU A 221 20.70 11.34 -0.08
C GLU A 221 20.56 11.10 -1.59
N LEU A 222 19.75 10.13 -2.03
CA LEU A 222 19.46 9.88 -3.44
C LEU A 222 18.47 10.90 -4.05
N PHE A 223 17.80 11.71 -3.23
CA PHE A 223 16.72 12.60 -3.66
C PHE A 223 17.04 14.07 -3.38
N ASP A 224 16.53 14.95 -4.25
CA ASP A 224 16.31 16.35 -3.94
C ASP A 224 14.98 16.46 -3.19
N VAL A 225 15.04 16.75 -1.90
CA VAL A 225 13.89 16.68 -1.00
C VAL A 225 13.36 18.06 -0.65
N SER A 226 12.05 18.21 -0.79
CA SER A 226 11.29 19.34 -0.24
C SER A 226 10.42 18.88 0.93
N LYS A 227 10.17 19.78 1.87
CA LYS A 227 9.34 19.52 3.05
C LYS A 227 7.86 19.55 2.69
N GLY A 228 7.16 18.47 2.99
CA GLY A 228 5.72 18.32 2.79
C GLY A 228 4.89 18.65 4.04
N TYR A 229 3.75 17.98 4.17
CA TYR A 229 2.81 18.15 5.28
C TYR A 229 3.22 17.30 6.51
N ASP A 230 2.58 17.56 7.65
CA ASP A 230 2.75 16.76 8.88
C ASP A 230 2.43 15.28 8.63
N CYS A 231 3.36 14.38 8.95
CA CYS A 231 3.19 12.95 8.71
C CYS A 231 3.20 12.13 10.00
N ILE A 232 2.73 12.68 11.13
CA ILE A 232 2.77 11.97 12.41
C ILE A 232 2.05 10.62 12.36
N ARG A 233 0.96 10.52 11.58
CA ARG A 233 0.21 9.28 11.36
C ARG A 233 1.09 8.19 10.72
N ASP A 234 1.98 8.55 9.80
CA ASP A 234 2.93 7.59 9.18
C ASP A 234 3.96 7.09 10.19
N ILE A 235 4.42 7.96 11.09
CA ILE A 235 5.35 7.57 12.17
C ILE A 235 4.69 6.55 13.10
N PHE A 236 3.46 6.81 13.54
CA PHE A 236 2.67 5.86 14.31
C PHE A 236 2.48 4.53 13.55
N ASP A 237 2.16 4.60 12.26
CA ASP A 237 1.83 3.42 11.46
C ASP A 237 3.04 2.55 11.11
N PHE A 238 4.18 3.16 10.75
CA PHE A 238 5.32 2.44 10.17
C PHE A 238 6.46 2.23 11.17
N VAL A 239 6.73 3.19 12.06
CA VAL A 239 7.81 3.10 13.05
C VAL A 239 7.34 2.36 14.31
N TYR A 240 6.17 2.73 14.82
CA TYR A 240 5.65 2.19 16.09
C TYR A 240 4.58 1.12 15.91
N ARG A 241 3.94 1.05 14.74
CA ARG A 241 2.85 0.11 14.40
C ARG A 241 1.71 0.16 15.43
N THR A 242 1.38 1.35 15.89
CA THR A 242 0.34 1.60 16.90
C THR A 242 -0.58 2.74 16.45
N LYS A 243 -1.70 2.92 17.14
CA LYS A 243 -2.54 4.10 16.96
C LYS A 243 -1.90 5.30 17.66
N GLU A 244 -2.33 6.49 17.27
CA GLU A 244 -1.94 7.71 17.96
C GLU A 244 -2.22 7.62 19.47
N CYS A 245 -1.19 7.90 20.27
CA CYS A 245 -1.19 7.82 21.73
C CYS A 245 -0.26 8.90 22.31
N ASP A 246 -0.22 9.02 23.63
CA ASP A 246 0.75 9.90 24.29
C ASP A 246 2.18 9.46 23.88
N TYR A 247 3.01 10.41 23.45
CA TYR A 247 4.38 10.15 23.01
C TYR A 247 5.24 9.50 24.10
N ARG A 248 4.92 9.68 25.38
CA ARG A 248 5.59 9.03 26.51
C ARG A 248 5.45 7.51 26.48
N GLU A 249 4.37 7.01 25.89
CA GLU A 249 4.06 5.58 25.77
C GLU A 249 4.72 4.91 24.55
N LEU A 250 5.36 5.68 23.67
CA LEU A 250 6.03 5.14 22.49
C LEU A 250 7.18 4.21 22.89
N ALA A 251 7.29 3.09 22.16
CA ALA A 251 8.34 2.10 22.35
C ALA A 251 9.73 2.68 22.06
N GLU A 252 10.77 2.08 22.62
CA GLU A 252 12.18 2.54 22.49
C GLU A 252 13.12 1.36 22.21
N GLU A 253 12.62 0.35 21.50
CA GLU A 253 13.34 -0.91 21.24
C GLU A 253 14.49 -0.71 20.25
N THR A 254 14.30 0.21 19.29
CA THR A 254 15.30 0.53 18.26
C THR A 254 15.89 1.93 18.46
N SER A 255 17.08 2.16 17.88
CA SER A 255 17.70 3.50 17.88
C SER A 255 16.81 4.54 17.21
N LEU A 256 16.15 4.20 16.09
CA LEU A 256 15.22 5.07 15.39
C LEU A 256 14.04 5.49 16.27
N GLN A 257 13.46 4.52 17.00
CA GLN A 257 12.34 4.79 17.90
C GLN A 257 12.73 5.73 19.05
N ARG A 258 13.94 5.59 19.62
CA ARG A 258 14.43 6.47 20.69
C ARG A 258 14.57 7.91 20.22
N VAL A 259 15.29 8.12 19.12
CA VAL A 259 15.56 9.49 18.62
C VAL A 259 14.29 10.18 18.13
N ILE A 260 13.34 9.44 17.54
CA ILE A 260 12.03 9.99 17.16
C ILE A 260 11.22 10.37 18.39
N LYS A 261 11.16 9.48 19.40
CA LYS A 261 10.38 9.75 20.61
C LYS A 261 10.91 10.97 21.35
N GLU A 262 12.22 11.08 21.53
CA GLU A 262 12.87 12.25 22.14
C GLU A 262 12.50 13.54 21.39
N TYR A 263 12.63 13.54 20.06
CA TYR A 263 12.27 14.67 19.21
C TYR A 263 10.80 15.10 19.35
N LEU A 264 9.89 14.14 19.43
CA LEU A 264 8.46 14.39 19.62
C LEU A 264 8.12 14.91 21.03
N LEU A 265 8.81 14.42 22.07
CA LEU A 265 8.61 14.88 23.46
C LEU A 265 9.06 16.32 23.67
N ASP A 266 10.02 16.79 22.87
CA ASP A 266 10.47 18.19 22.83
C ASP A 266 9.48 19.13 22.12
N GLY A 267 8.35 18.61 21.62
CA GLY A 267 7.30 19.37 20.95
C GLY A 267 7.59 19.65 19.47
N SER A 268 8.55 18.92 18.87
CA SER A 268 8.86 19.05 17.44
C SER A 268 7.92 18.21 16.57
N CYS A 269 7.78 18.61 15.29
CA CYS A 269 6.91 17.93 14.32
C CYS A 269 7.73 17.25 13.22
N ILE A 270 7.28 16.07 12.78
CA ILE A 270 7.89 15.33 11.68
C ILE A 270 7.04 15.50 10.42
N HIS A 271 7.67 15.90 9.32
CA HIS A 271 6.97 16.15 8.06
C HIS A 271 7.37 15.15 7.00
N LEU A 272 6.44 14.89 6.07
CA LEU A 272 6.71 14.08 4.91
C LEU A 272 7.82 14.71 4.07
N GLY A 273 8.71 13.89 3.51
CA GLY A 273 9.61 14.35 2.45
C GLY A 273 8.99 14.11 1.08
N CYS A 274 8.95 15.16 0.26
CA CYS A 274 8.61 15.09 -1.16
C CYS A 274 9.90 15.11 -1.97
N GLY A 275 10.34 13.94 -2.43
CA GLY A 275 11.62 13.72 -3.09
C GLY A 275 11.50 13.57 -4.60
N ILE A 276 12.40 14.25 -5.32
CA ILE A 276 12.67 14.01 -6.74
C ILE A 276 14.02 13.30 -6.82
N LEU A 277 14.09 12.16 -7.51
CA LEU A 277 15.36 11.43 -7.65
C LEU A 277 16.37 12.27 -8.45
N LYS A 278 17.62 12.33 -7.95
CA LYS A 278 18.74 13.06 -8.57
C LYS A 278 19.22 12.45 -9.89
#